data_AF-A0A6J7JHZ5-F1
#
_entry.id   AF-A0A6J7JHZ5-F1
#
_cell.length_a   1.000
_cell.length_b   1.000
_cell.length_c   1.000
_cell.angle_alpha   90.00
_cell.angle_beta   90.00
_cell.angle_gamma   90.00
#
_symmetry.space_group_name_H-M   'P 1'
#
loop_
_entity.id
_entity.type
_entity.pdbx_description
1 polymer ?
#
loop_
_entity_poly.entity_id
_entity_poly.type
_entity_poly.pdbx_seq_one_letter_code
_entity_poly.pdbx_strand_id
1 'polypeptide(L)' 'MPVLDGDELVGKVDATADREAGVLAVDAVHEDDDWSDARRARVDAELDALGEWLGLEVVRA' A
#
# COMPACT_ATOMS: atom_id res chain seq x y z
N MET A 1 -2.98 -4.67 6.02
CA MET A 1 -1.56 -4.52 6.42
C MET A 1 -1.39 -3.17 7.11
N PRO A 2 -0.62 -3.05 8.20
CA PRO A 2 -0.35 -1.75 8.82
C PRO A 2 0.52 -0.87 7.92
N VAL A 3 0.29 0.44 7.94
CA VAL A 3 1.16 1.46 7.31
C VAL A 3 1.95 2.15 8.41
N LEU A 4 3.28 2.11 8.30
CA LEU A 4 4.18 2.78 9.23
C LEU A 4 4.87 3.95 8.54
N ASP A 5 4.98 5.10 9.22
CA ASP A 5 5.86 6.20 8.83
C ASP A 5 6.96 6.34 9.88
N GLY A 6 8.12 5.74 9.61
CA GLY A 6 9.13 5.50 10.64
C GLY A 6 8.64 4.47 11.67
N ASP A 7 8.48 4.89 12.92
CA ASP A 7 8.02 4.04 14.03
C ASP A 7 6.54 4.24 14.37
N GLU A 8 5.85 5.12 13.65
CA GLU A 8 4.45 5.50 13.91
C GLU A 8 3.50 4.67 13.03
N LEU A 9 2.48 4.06 13.65
CA LEU A 9 1.36 3.47 12.93
C LEU A 9 0.42 4.58 12.49
N VAL A 10 0.34 4.81 11.18
CA VAL A 10 -0.39 5.94 10.58
C VAL A 10 -1.64 5.54 9.81
N GLY A 11 -1.88 4.23 9.66
CA GLY A 11 -3.03 3.71 8.95
C GLY A 11 -2.93 2.24 8.59
N LYS A 12 -3.78 1.81 7.67
CA LYS A 12 -3.84 0.43 7.17
C LYS A 12 -4.15 0.40 5.68
N VAL A 13 -3.51 -0.52 4.98
CA VAL A 13 -3.81 -0.86 3.58
C VAL A 13 -4.56 -2.18 3.56
N ASP A 14 -5.73 -2.19 2.96
CA ASP A 14 -6.43 -3.40 2.56
C ASP A 14 -5.93 -3.76 1.16
N ALA A 15 -5.09 -4.78 1.08
CA ALA A 15 -4.57 -5.29 -0.17
C ALA A 15 -4.55 -6.81 -0.19
N THR A 16 -4.81 -7.36 -1.37
CA THR A 16 -4.86 -8.79 -1.65
C THR A 16 -3.81 -9.16 -2.69
N ALA A 17 -2.90 -10.05 -2.33
CA ALA A 17 -1.92 -10.61 -3.27
C ALA A 17 -2.56 -11.76 -4.04
N ASP A 18 -3.09 -11.47 -5.22
CA ASP A 18 -3.60 -12.45 -6.17
C ASP A 18 -2.47 -12.96 -7.07
N ARG A 19 -1.90 -14.09 -6.67
CA ARG A 19 -0.80 -14.73 -7.41
C ARG A 19 -1.25 -15.41 -8.69
N GLU A 20 -2.53 -15.73 -8.83
CA GLU A 20 -3.06 -16.33 -10.07
C GLU A 20 -3.22 -15.25 -11.14
N ALA A 21 -3.71 -14.08 -10.76
CA ALA A 21 -3.80 -12.91 -11.64
C ALA A 21 -2.48 -12.14 -11.78
N GLY A 22 -1.50 -12.38 -10.91
CA GLY A 22 -0.20 -11.70 -10.93
C GLY A 22 -0.26 -10.26 -10.41
N VAL A 23 -1.22 -9.95 -9.51
CA VAL A 23 -1.46 -8.60 -9.03
C VAL A 23 -1.49 -8.49 -7.51
N LEU A 24 -1.08 -7.34 -7.00
CA LEU A 24 -1.36 -6.87 -5.64
C LEU A 24 -2.53 -5.87 -5.74
N ALA A 25 -3.74 -6.36 -5.51
CA ALA A 25 -4.94 -5.54 -5.54
C ALA A 25 -5.04 -4.72 -4.26
N VAL A 26 -5.01 -3.40 -4.36
CA VAL A 26 -5.20 -2.46 -3.25
C VAL A 26 -6.65 -2.01 -3.26
N ASP A 27 -7.43 -2.54 -2.32
CA ASP A 27 -8.86 -2.28 -2.18
C ASP A 27 -9.10 -0.93 -1.47
N ALA A 28 -8.30 -0.63 -0.46
CA ALA A 28 -8.40 0.63 0.27
C ALA A 28 -7.09 0.99 1.00
N VAL A 29 -6.87 2.29 1.15
CA VAL A 29 -5.87 2.84 2.08
C VAL A 29 -6.64 3.66 3.11
N HIS A 30 -6.64 3.21 4.36
CA HIS A 30 -7.26 3.94 5.46
C HIS A 30 -6.18 4.70 6.20
N GLU A 31 -6.38 6.02 6.28
CA GLU A 31 -5.53 6.95 7.00
C GLU A 31 -6.09 7.11 8.42
N ASP A 32 -5.27 6.92 9.46
CA ASP A 32 -5.73 7.09 10.86
C ASP A 32 -5.90 8.57 11.24
N ASP A 33 -5.16 9.46 10.56
CA ASP A 33 -5.25 10.93 10.62
C ASP A 33 -5.14 11.51 9.21
N ASP A 34 -5.44 12.80 9.03
CA ASP A 34 -5.26 13.48 7.74
C ASP A 34 -3.81 13.40 7.26
N TRP A 35 -3.55 12.59 6.22
CA TRP A 35 -2.22 12.55 5.62
C TRP A 35 -1.97 13.76 4.73
N SER A 36 -0.71 14.21 4.72
CA SER A 36 -0.22 15.10 3.67
C SER A 36 -0.08 14.34 2.35
N ASP A 37 -0.15 15.07 1.24
CA ASP A 37 0.09 14.47 -0.10
C ASP A 37 1.49 13.84 -0.21
N ALA A 38 2.48 14.41 0.49
CA ALA A 38 3.81 13.84 0.57
C ALA A 38 3.85 12.48 1.30
N ARG A 39 2.99 12.28 2.31
CA ARG A 39 2.86 10.98 2.99
C ARG A 39 2.16 9.97 2.09
N ARG A 40 1.06 10.36 1.43
CA ARG A 40 0.37 9.52 0.43
C ARG A 40 1.34 9.03 -0.65
N ALA A 41 2.13 9.93 -1.22
CA ALA A 41 3.11 9.58 -2.26
C ALA A 41 4.19 8.60 -1.77
N ARG A 42 4.63 8.69 -0.50
CA ARG A 42 5.57 7.70 0.06
C ARG A 42 4.92 6.33 0.20
N VAL A 43 3.69 6.28 0.72
CA VAL A 43 2.95 5.01 0.86
C VAL A 43 2.70 4.38 -0.49
N ASP A 44 2.37 5.18 -1.50
CA ASP A 44 2.21 4.70 -2.88
C ASP A 44 3.51 4.07 -3.41
N ALA A 45 4.66 4.72 -3.20
CA ALA A 45 5.95 4.17 -3.59
C ALA A 45 6.32 2.87 -2.85
N GLU A 46 5.98 2.76 -1.55
CA GLU A 46 6.18 1.53 -0.78
C GLU A 46 5.29 0.38 -1.28
N LEU A 47 4.05 0.68 -1.70
CA LEU A 47 3.17 -0.34 -2.32
C LEU A 47 3.74 -0.83 -3.65
N ASP A 48 4.26 0.07 -4.49
CA ASP A 48 4.91 -0.28 -5.74
C ASP A 48 6.16 -1.14 -5.50
N ALA A 49 7.00 -0.77 -4.53
CA ALA A 49 8.18 -1.54 -4.14
C ALA A 49 7.80 -2.93 -3.59
N LEU A 50 6.71 -3.03 -2.83
CA LEU A 50 6.18 -4.31 -2.37
C LEU A 50 5.68 -5.17 -3.54
N GLY A 51 4.98 -4.58 -4.49
CA GLY A 51 4.56 -5.25 -5.73
C GLY A 51 5.77 -5.82 -6.48
N GLU A 52 6.79 -4.99 -6.73
CA GLU A 52 8.03 -5.41 -7.39
C GLU A 52 8.71 -6.56 -6.64
N TRP A 53 8.84 -6.46 -5.32
CA TRP A 53 9.44 -7.51 -4.49
C TRP A 53 8.67 -8.84 -4.56
N LEU A 54 7.34 -8.77 -4.64
CA LEU A 54 6.48 -9.94 -4.78
C LEU A 54 6.39 -10.45 -6.23
N GLY A 55 6.89 -9.69 -7.21
CA GLY A 55 6.69 -9.96 -8.63
C GLY A 55 5.23 -9.81 -9.07
N LEU A 56 4.49 -8.89 -8.45
CA LEU A 56 3.07 -8.61 -8.70
C LEU A 56 2.89 -7.18 -9.18
N GLU A 57 1.99 -6.97 -10.14
CA GLU A 57 1.58 -5.63 -10.57
C GLU A 57 0.61 -5.02 -9.55
N VAL A 58 0.87 -3.79 -9.10
CA VAL A 58 -0.01 -3.10 -8.16
C VAL A 58 -1.19 -2.51 -8.91
N VAL A 59 -2.40 -2.87 -8.51
CA VAL A 59 -3.65 -2.34 -9.10
C VAL A 59 -4.52 -1.74 -8.00
N ARG A 60 -5.23 -0.65 -8.30
CA ARG A 60 -6.16 0.00 -7.36
C ARG A 60 -7.59 -0.17 -7.85
N ALA A 61 -8.49 -0.57 -6.94
CA ALA A 61 -9.92 -0.73 -7.20
C ALA A 61 -10.66 0.62 -7.22
#